data_AF-A0A1C7EI07-F1
#
_entry.id   AF-A0A1C7EI07-F1
#
_cell.length_a   1.000
_cell.length_b   1.000
_cell.length_c   1.000
_cell.angle_alpha   90.00
_cell.angle_beta   90.00
_cell.angle_gamma   90.00
#
_symmetry.space_group_name_H-M   'P 1'
#
loop_
_entity.id
_entity.type
_entity.pdbx_description
1 polymer ?
#
loop_
_entity_poly.entity_id
_entity_poly.type
_entity_poly.pdbx_seq_one_letter_code
_entity_poly.pdbx_strand_id
1 'polypeptide(L)'
;MVLNYLKGSSASIISSVSAYMILTYLFDPHYQADYFYFFIMYATFIGYVIGLIAIFIISSDLNKAVFTPKKVAIFSSIGIILGVGLEFLTDCSNSPFFLLAALTGSLMFIVVQKIENHFVAWSIIGVHLLVVFLYPYLPIHFFN
;
A
#
# COMPACT_ATOMS: atom_id res chain seq x y z
N MET A 1 2.07 18.62 -4.66
CA MET A 1 2.64 17.37 -5.22
C MET A 1 2.98 16.37 -4.11
N VAL A 2 3.87 16.71 -3.17
CA VAL A 2 4.28 15.82 -2.07
C VAL A 2 3.10 15.40 -1.19
N LEU A 3 2.24 16.32 -0.75
CA LEU A 3 1.06 15.99 0.05
C LEU A 3 0.12 15.00 -0.64
N ASN A 4 -0.13 15.19 -1.94
CA ASN A 4 -0.98 14.32 -2.74
C ASN A 4 -0.41 12.91 -2.90
N TYR A 5 0.92 12.82 -3.02
CA TYR A 5 1.62 11.55 -3.01
C TYR A 5 1.53 10.87 -1.63
N LEU A 6 1.86 11.59 -0.55
CA LEU A 6 1.88 11.06 0.82
C LEU A 6 0.50 10.54 1.24
N LYS A 7 -0.58 11.30 1.00
CA LYS A 7 -1.95 10.86 1.32
C LYS A 7 -2.35 9.64 0.49
N GLY A 8 -2.00 9.63 -0.80
CA GLY A 8 -2.32 8.52 -1.69
C GLY A 8 -1.59 7.25 -1.29
N SER A 9 -0.29 7.35 -1.04
CA SER A 9 0.57 6.24 -0.63
C SER A 9 0.12 5.68 0.72
N SER A 10 -0.15 6.54 1.70
CA SER A 10 -0.66 6.15 3.02
C SER A 10 -1.97 5.35 2.91
N ALA A 11 -2.94 5.84 2.14
CA ALA A 11 -4.21 5.15 1.95
C ALA A 11 -4.06 3.84 1.15
N SER A 12 -3.18 3.83 0.15
CA SER A 12 -2.85 2.65 -0.65
C SER A 12 -2.28 1.53 0.23
N ILE A 13 -1.28 1.85 1.06
CA ILE A 13 -0.64 0.88 1.95
C ILE A 13 -1.64 0.34 2.98
N ILE A 14 -2.39 1.22 3.66
CA ILE A 14 -3.41 0.77 4.64
C ILE A 14 -4.40 -0.17 3.96
N SER A 15 -4.97 0.24 2.83
CA SER A 15 -6.02 -0.56 2.17
C SER A 15 -5.49 -1.86 1.57
N SER A 16 -4.27 -1.89 1.02
CA SER A 16 -3.63 -3.12 0.54
C SER A 16 -3.40 -4.09 1.68
N VAL A 17 -2.81 -3.65 2.78
CA VAL A 17 -2.50 -4.54 3.90
C VAL A 17 -3.77 -5.04 4.58
N SER A 18 -4.77 -4.16 4.77
CA SER A 18 -6.08 -4.57 5.30
C SER A 18 -6.80 -5.54 4.36
N ALA A 19 -6.77 -5.31 3.05
CA ALA A 19 -7.37 -6.23 2.08
C ALA A 19 -6.68 -7.60 2.09
N TYR A 20 -5.35 -7.62 2.11
CA TYR A 20 -4.58 -8.85 2.24
C TYR A 20 -4.99 -9.61 3.50
N MET A 21 -4.97 -8.95 4.67
CA MET A 21 -5.36 -9.59 5.92
C MET A 21 -6.78 -10.14 5.92
N ILE A 22 -7.75 -9.37 5.44
CA ILE A 22 -9.15 -9.82 5.40
C ILE A 22 -9.27 -11.06 4.52
N LEU A 23 -8.62 -11.04 3.35
CA LEU A 23 -8.61 -12.19 2.45
C LEU A 23 -7.92 -13.38 3.09
N THR A 24 -6.72 -13.21 3.65
CA THR A 24 -5.99 -14.31 4.29
C THR A 24 -6.76 -14.84 5.51
N TYR A 25 -7.36 -13.99 6.35
CA TYR A 25 -8.17 -14.45 7.49
C TYR A 25 -9.43 -15.22 7.06
N LEU A 26 -10.08 -14.82 5.97
CA LEU A 26 -11.29 -15.49 5.47
C LEU A 26 -11.00 -16.84 4.82
N PHE A 27 -9.80 -17.03 4.29
CA PHE A 27 -9.48 -18.19 3.43
C PHE A 27 -8.30 -19.04 3.93
N ASP A 28 -7.59 -18.61 4.97
CA ASP A 28 -6.54 -19.37 5.68
C ASP A 28 -6.86 -19.45 7.19
N PRO A 29 -7.33 -20.61 7.69
CA PRO A 29 -7.70 -20.80 9.09
C PRO A 29 -6.49 -20.80 10.06
N HIS A 30 -5.25 -20.82 9.56
CA HIS A 30 -4.04 -20.80 10.37
C HIS A 30 -3.40 -19.41 10.47
N TYR A 31 -3.99 -18.39 9.84
CA TYR A 31 -3.43 -17.04 9.83
C TYR A 31 -3.55 -16.36 11.20
N GLN A 32 -2.42 -15.93 11.76
CA GLN A 32 -2.36 -15.16 12.99
C GLN A 32 -2.39 -13.66 12.68
N ALA A 33 -3.22 -12.91 13.41
CA ALA A 33 -3.36 -11.47 13.20
C ALA A 33 -2.07 -10.68 13.50
N ASP A 34 -1.14 -11.27 14.25
CA ASP A 34 0.11 -10.65 14.69
C ASP A 34 1.05 -10.27 13.53
N TYR A 35 0.86 -10.87 12.36
CA TYR A 35 1.63 -10.53 11.15
C TYR A 35 1.22 -9.17 10.52
N PHE A 36 0.10 -8.56 10.93
CA PHE A 36 -0.36 -7.27 10.40
C PHE A 36 0.72 -6.19 10.48
N TYR A 37 1.33 -6.06 11.67
CA TYR A 37 2.33 -5.04 11.93
C TYR A 37 3.55 -5.22 11.02
N PHE A 38 3.98 -6.47 10.85
CA PHE A 38 5.11 -6.79 9.99
C PHE A 38 4.82 -6.38 8.54
N PHE A 39 3.65 -6.74 8.01
CA PHE A 39 3.26 -6.40 6.65
C PHE A 39 3.08 -4.90 6.44
N ILE A 40 2.43 -4.19 7.37
CA ILE A 40 2.23 -2.75 7.23
C ILE A 40 3.54 -1.98 7.35
N MET A 41 4.44 -2.38 8.25
CA MET A 41 5.73 -1.71 8.42
C MET A 41 6.63 -1.96 7.20
N TYR A 42 6.66 -3.19 6.68
CA TYR A 42 7.42 -3.52 5.46
C TYR A 42 6.86 -2.82 4.21
N ALA A 43 5.53 -2.85 4.01
CA ALA A 43 4.87 -2.15 2.91
C ALA A 43 5.05 -0.62 3.03
N THR A 44 5.07 -0.08 4.23
CA THR A 44 5.37 1.34 4.48
C THR A 44 6.80 1.66 4.09
N PHE A 45 7.78 0.90 4.59
CA PHE A 45 9.18 1.13 4.29
C PHE A 45 9.46 1.08 2.78
N ILE A 46 9.00 0.02 2.12
CA ILE A 46 9.16 -0.13 0.67
C ILE A 46 8.38 0.94 -0.08
N GLY A 47 7.11 1.16 0.26
CA GLY A 47 6.23 2.11 -0.42
C GLY A 47 6.73 3.55 -0.31
N TYR A 48 7.24 3.96 0.85
CA TYR A 48 7.82 5.28 1.02
C TYR A 48 9.21 5.40 0.39
N VAL A 49 10.09 4.41 0.52
CA VAL A 49 11.44 4.48 -0.09
C VAL A 49 11.35 4.49 -1.61
N ILE A 50 10.65 3.52 -2.21
CA ILE A 50 10.43 3.48 -3.67
C ILE A 50 9.63 4.70 -4.12
N GLY A 51 8.69 5.14 -3.28
CA GLY A 51 7.91 6.35 -3.47
C GLY A 51 8.71 7.63 -3.60
N LEU A 52 9.63 7.84 -2.66
CA LEU A 52 10.53 8.99 -2.64
C LEU A 52 11.50 8.94 -3.81
N ILE A 53 12.00 7.75 -4.17
CA ILE A 53 12.82 7.56 -5.38
C ILE A 53 12.01 7.91 -6.63
N ALA A 54 10.76 7.46 -6.73
CA ALA A 54 9.89 7.79 -7.86
C ALA A 54 9.60 9.28 -7.93
N ILE A 55 9.30 9.93 -6.80
CA ILE A 55 9.14 11.40 -6.74
C ILE A 55 10.43 12.07 -7.19
N PHE A 56 11.60 11.66 -6.70
CA PHE A 56 12.89 12.24 -7.05
C PHE A 56 13.16 12.17 -8.56
N ILE A 57 12.92 11.01 -9.17
CA ILE A 57 13.02 10.79 -10.61
C ILE A 57 12.04 11.69 -11.36
N ILE A 58 10.79 11.78 -10.91
CA ILE A 58 9.75 12.60 -11.55
C ILE A 58 10.08 14.10 -11.43
N SER A 59 10.54 14.56 -10.26
CA SER A 59 10.93 15.95 -10.03
C SER A 59 12.19 16.35 -10.81
N SER A 60 13.04 15.38 -11.14
CA SER A 60 14.23 15.60 -11.99
C SER A 60 13.87 15.71 -13.49
N ASP A 61 12.72 15.20 -13.92
CA ASP A 61 12.24 15.23 -15.31
C ASP A 61 11.21 16.38 -15.48
N LEU A 62 11.71 17.63 -15.41
CA LEU A 62 10.96 18.91 -15.42
C LEU A 62 9.98 19.12 -16.60
N ASN A 63 10.01 18.28 -17.65
CA ASN A 63 9.35 18.55 -18.92
C ASN A 63 8.51 17.41 -19.52
N LYS A 64 8.19 16.34 -18.77
CA LYS A 64 7.42 15.22 -19.34
C LYS A 64 6.14 14.94 -18.57
N ALA A 65 5.04 14.82 -19.31
CA ALA A 65 3.78 14.28 -18.79
C ALA A 65 4.07 12.97 -18.03
N VAL A 66 3.86 13.02 -16.73
CA VAL A 66 4.19 11.93 -15.78
C VAL A 66 3.25 10.74 -15.99
N PHE A 67 2.04 11.02 -16.47
CA PHE A 67 0.97 10.05 -16.72
C PHE A 67 0.72 9.84 -18.22
N THR A 68 1.73 9.38 -18.97
CA THR A 68 1.44 8.85 -20.30
C THR A 68 0.85 7.44 -20.19
N PRO A 69 -0.08 7.04 -21.07
CA PRO A 69 -0.65 5.69 -21.07
C PRO A 69 0.43 4.59 -21.09
N LYS A 70 1.55 4.84 -21.79
CA LYS A 70 2.72 3.95 -21.84
C LYS A 70 3.40 3.80 -20.47
N LYS A 71 3.62 4.89 -19.73
CA LYS A 71 4.21 4.83 -18.39
C LYS A 71 3.28 4.14 -17.41
N VAL A 72 1.99 4.44 -17.45
CA VAL A 72 0.97 3.76 -16.63
C VAL A 72 0.96 2.25 -16.92
N ALA A 73 0.96 1.86 -18.19
CA ALA A 73 1.02 0.44 -18.57
C ALA A 73 2.27 -0.26 -18.02
N ILE A 74 3.45 0.37 -18.12
CA ILE A 74 4.70 -0.19 -17.57
C ILE A 74 4.61 -0.38 -16.04
N PHE A 75 4.16 0.64 -15.31
CA PHE A 75 4.00 0.55 -13.85
C PHE A 75 2.98 -0.52 -13.45
N SER A 76 1.84 -0.61 -14.15
CA SER A 76 0.84 -1.65 -13.91
C SER A 76 1.38 -3.05 -14.19
N SER A 77 2.12 -3.24 -15.29
CA SER A 77 2.74 -4.53 -15.61
C SER A 77 3.75 -4.96 -14.55
N ILE A 78 4.58 -4.03 -14.06
CA ILE A 78 5.52 -4.32 -12.96
C ILE A 78 4.75 -4.73 -11.70
N GLY A 79 3.70 -3.99 -11.34
CA GLY A 79 2.86 -4.32 -10.18
C GLY A 79 2.20 -5.70 -10.28
N ILE A 80 1.68 -6.06 -11.46
CA ILE A 80 1.10 -7.38 -11.71
C ILE A 80 2.16 -8.47 -11.62
N ILE A 81 3.32 -8.30 -12.25
CA ILE A 81 4.41 -9.30 -12.22
C ILE A 81 4.90 -9.50 -10.79
N LEU A 82 5.08 -8.43 -10.02
CA LEU A 82 5.49 -8.51 -8.62
C LEU A 82 4.42 -9.16 -7.75
N GLY A 83 3.15 -8.78 -7.93
CA GLY A 83 2.04 -9.38 -7.19
C GLY A 83 1.95 -10.88 -7.44
N VAL A 84 1.95 -11.30 -8.71
CA VAL A 84 1.93 -12.71 -9.11
C VAL A 84 3.18 -13.44 -8.61
N GLY A 85 4.36 -12.83 -8.73
CA GLY A 85 5.61 -13.42 -8.23
C GLY A 85 5.58 -13.65 -6.72
N LEU A 86 5.01 -12.72 -5.96
CA LEU A 86 4.84 -12.88 -4.51
C LEU A 86 3.88 -14.02 -4.17
N GLU A 87 2.77 -14.19 -4.91
CA GLU A 87 1.87 -15.34 -4.71
C GLU A 87 2.60 -16.69 -4.80
N PHE A 88 3.51 -16.82 -5.77
CA PHE A 88 4.29 -18.04 -5.98
C PHE A 88 5.36 -18.26 -4.91
N LEU A 89 5.81 -17.21 -4.22
CA LEU A 89 6.88 -17.29 -3.21
C LEU A 89 6.34 -17.57 -1.80
N THR A 90 5.08 -17.24 -1.52
CA THR A 90 4.50 -17.34 -0.17
C THR A 90 3.65 -18.59 0.05
N ASP A 91 3.68 -19.55 -0.88
CA ASP A 91 2.82 -20.75 -0.88
C ASP A 91 1.32 -20.44 -0.69
N CYS A 92 0.88 -19.20 -0.96
CA CYS A 92 -0.53 -18.81 -1.04
C CYS A 92 -1.17 -19.30 -2.36
N SER A 93 -0.76 -20.47 -2.84
CA SER A 93 -0.94 -20.97 -4.20
C SER A 93 -2.41 -21.08 -4.65
N ASN A 94 -3.35 -21.04 -3.71
CA ASN A 94 -4.75 -21.31 -3.97
C ASN A 94 -5.61 -20.06 -4.19
N SER A 95 -5.10 -18.85 -3.95
CA SER A 95 -5.87 -17.63 -4.15
C SER A 95 -5.01 -16.38 -4.29
N PRO A 96 -5.35 -15.46 -5.23
CA PRO A 96 -4.52 -14.30 -5.58
C PRO A 96 -4.65 -13.14 -4.56
N PHE A 97 -4.34 -13.39 -3.29
CA PHE A 97 -4.52 -12.42 -2.21
C PHE A 97 -3.63 -11.17 -2.33
N PHE A 98 -2.35 -11.33 -2.67
CA PHE A 98 -1.43 -10.22 -2.91
C PHE A 98 -1.84 -9.39 -4.13
N LEU A 99 -2.28 -10.04 -5.21
CA LEU A 99 -2.74 -9.32 -6.40
C LEU A 99 -3.99 -8.49 -6.09
N LEU A 100 -4.98 -9.09 -5.42
CA LEU A 100 -6.21 -8.38 -5.04
C LEU A 100 -5.90 -7.22 -4.07
N ALA A 101 -5.03 -7.45 -3.08
CA ALA A 101 -4.57 -6.42 -2.16
C ALA A 101 -3.86 -5.26 -2.89
N ALA A 102 -2.98 -5.55 -3.84
CA ALA A 102 -2.28 -4.54 -4.63
C ALA A 102 -3.27 -3.72 -5.50
N LEU A 103 -4.28 -4.36 -6.06
CA LEU A 103 -5.34 -3.68 -6.82
C LEU A 103 -6.18 -2.77 -5.93
N THR A 104 -6.59 -3.24 -4.74
CA THR A 104 -7.32 -2.42 -3.76
C THR A 104 -6.52 -1.19 -3.36
N GLY A 105 -5.22 -1.34 -3.07
CA GLY A 105 -4.35 -0.20 -2.76
C GLY A 105 -4.20 0.77 -3.92
N SER A 106 -4.07 0.27 -5.15
CA SER A 106 -3.95 1.10 -6.35
C SER A 106 -5.21 1.93 -6.59
N LEU A 107 -6.39 1.31 -6.42
CA LEU A 107 -7.68 2.01 -6.51
C LEU A 107 -7.80 3.07 -5.42
N MET A 108 -7.45 2.74 -4.18
CA MET A 108 -7.51 3.69 -3.07
C MET A 108 -6.57 4.87 -3.29
N PHE A 109 -5.36 4.64 -3.84
CA PHE A 109 -4.44 5.71 -4.21
C PHE A 109 -5.10 6.72 -5.15
N ILE A 110 -5.79 6.24 -6.19
CA ILE A 110 -6.48 7.07 -7.19
C ILE A 110 -7.67 7.81 -6.58
N VAL A 111 -8.50 7.10 -5.80
CA VAL A 111 -9.69 7.70 -5.16
C VAL A 111 -9.29 8.84 -4.24
N VAL A 112 -8.26 8.64 -3.43
CA VAL A 112 -7.79 9.66 -2.46
C VAL A 112 -7.17 10.87 -3.16
N GLN A 113 -6.71 10.77 -4.41
CA GLN A 113 -6.25 11.95 -5.16
C GLN A 113 -7.35 13.01 -5.32
N LYS A 114 -8.63 12.60 -5.39
CA LYS A 114 -9.78 13.51 -5.54
C LYS A 114 -10.11 14.29 -4.26
N ILE A 115 -9.50 13.97 -3.12
CA ILE A 115 -9.72 14.68 -1.86
C ILE A 115 -8.90 15.97 -1.85
N GLU A 116 -9.55 17.11 -2.05
CA GLU A 116 -8.90 18.43 -2.05
C GLU A 116 -8.70 18.99 -0.64
N ASN A 117 -9.49 18.53 0.34
CA ASN A 117 -9.41 19.03 1.70
C ASN A 117 -8.08 18.61 2.36
N HIS A 118 -7.23 19.60 2.68
CA HIS A 118 -5.94 19.39 3.30
C HIS A 118 -6.01 18.74 4.68
N PHE A 119 -7.02 19.08 5.50
CA PHE A 119 -7.18 18.48 6.82
C PHE A 119 -7.43 16.98 6.70
N VAL A 120 -8.33 16.58 5.79
CA VAL A 120 -8.61 15.16 5.53
C VAL A 120 -7.38 14.44 5.00
N ALA A 121 -6.61 15.07 4.09
CA ALA A 121 -5.36 14.52 3.58
C ALA A 121 -4.33 14.26 4.69
N TRP A 122 -4.16 15.21 5.62
CA TRP A 122 -3.27 15.05 6.77
C TRP A 122 -3.78 13.99 7.75
N SER A 123 -5.09 13.87 7.95
CA SER A 123 -5.66 12.82 8.79
C SER A 123 -5.36 11.42 8.24
N ILE A 124 -5.42 11.21 6.92
CA ILE A 124 -5.06 9.93 6.29
C ILE A 124 -3.60 9.57 6.56
N ILE A 125 -2.70 10.54 6.37
CA ILE A 125 -1.26 10.36 6.64
C ILE A 125 -1.06 10.10 8.13
N GLY A 126 -1.72 10.87 8.99
CA GLY A 126 -1.67 10.73 10.44
C GLY A 126 -2.09 9.35 10.90
N VAL A 127 -3.23 8.84 10.42
CA VAL A 127 -3.70 7.47 10.73
C VAL A 127 -2.68 6.43 10.30
N HIS A 128 -2.10 6.56 9.10
CA HIS A 128 -1.07 5.65 8.64
C HIS A 128 0.16 5.64 9.55
N LEU A 129 0.68 6.81 9.91
CA LEU A 129 1.83 6.92 10.82
C LEU A 129 1.49 6.44 12.23
N LEU A 130 0.28 6.71 12.73
CA LEU A 130 -0.20 6.16 14.01
C LEU A 130 -0.18 4.62 13.98
N VAL A 131 -0.66 4.00 12.91
CA VAL A 131 -0.62 2.54 12.78
C VAL A 131 0.82 2.02 12.73
N VAL A 132 1.74 2.71 12.05
CA VAL A 132 3.14 2.27 11.95
C VAL A 132 3.90 2.49 13.26
N PHE A 133 3.69 3.60 13.96
CA PHE A 133 4.51 3.99 15.11
C PHE A 133 3.88 3.69 16.46
N LEU A 134 2.54 3.63 16.59
CA LEU A 134 1.86 3.34 17.86
C LEU A 134 1.40 1.90 18.01
N TYR A 135 1.11 1.19 16.91
CA TYR A 135 0.68 -0.21 16.99
C TYR A 135 1.59 -1.13 17.84
N PRO A 136 2.93 -1.09 17.74
CA PRO A 136 3.79 -1.97 18.54
C PRO A 136 3.84 -1.60 20.04
N TYR A 137 3.34 -0.42 20.42
CA TYR A 137 3.26 0.04 21.81
C TYR A 137 1.85 -0.04 22.41
N LEU A 138 0.85 -0.36 21.58
CA LEU A 138 -0.49 -0.62 22.08
C LEU A 138 -0.51 -2.02 22.71
N PRO A 139 -1.01 -2.17 23.94
CA PRO A 139 -1.21 -3.49 24.54
C PRO A 139 -2.36 -4.19 23.80
N ILE A 140 -2.05 -4.85 22.69
CA ILE A 140 -3.05 -5.56 21.89
C ILE A 140 -3.23 -6.95 22.53
N HIS A 141 -4.07 -7.00 23.57
CA HIS A 141 -4.67 -8.24 24.07
C HIS A 141 -5.99 -8.56 23.34
N PHE A 142 -6.12 -8.21 22.05
CA PHE A 142 -7.42 -8.25 21.36
C PHE A 142 -7.75 -9.59 20.69
N PHE A 143 -6.82 -10.55 20.60
CA PHE A 143 -7.05 -11.83 19.91
C PHE A 143 -6.31 -13.02 20.57
N ASN A 144 -6.40 -13.16 21.90
CA ASN A 144 -6.14 -14.45 22.57
C ASN A 144 -7.46 -15.14 22.91
#